data_AF-A0A839HDS3-F1
#
_entry.id   AF-A0A839HDS3-F1
#
_cell.length_a   1.000
_cell.length_b   1.000
_cell.length_c   1.000
_cell.angle_alpha   90.00
_cell.angle_beta   90.00
_cell.angle_gamma   90.00
#
_symmetry.space_group_name_H-M   'P 1'
#
loop_
_entity.id
_entity.type
_entity.pdbx_description
1 polymer ?
#
loop_
_entity_poly.entity_id
_entity_poly.type
_entity_poly.pdbx_seq_one_letter_code
_entity_poly.pdbx_strand_id
1 'polypeptide(L)'
;MNRLINTIVSALLTMGLLFNNNLLYAAGGKEETVYPAYLTLTPTIVNLNDQNRARFLRVEIDLSIKTAEDAELIHQHMPALQDRLVVLLGGRDTKELQAPGARDALRKEVLEALRDTMMKTAGQPAVDDLYFTGFIIQ
;
A
#
# COMPACT_ATOMS: atom_id res chain seq x y z
N MET A 1 -45.73 -11.45 51.15
CA MET A 1 -46.15 -11.75 49.77
C MET A 1 -45.47 -10.87 48.69
N ASN A 2 -44.53 -9.96 49.02
CA ASN A 2 -43.91 -9.04 48.04
C ASN A 2 -42.40 -9.28 47.77
N ARG A 3 -41.79 -10.35 48.30
CA ARG A 3 -40.36 -10.66 48.07
C ARG A 3 -40.10 -11.74 47.00
N LEU A 4 -41.13 -12.42 46.51
CA LEU A 4 -41.04 -13.43 45.45
C LEU A 4 -41.31 -12.85 44.04
N ILE A 5 -42.04 -11.74 43.95
CA ILE A 5 -42.36 -11.08 42.68
C ILE A 5 -41.15 -10.28 42.16
N ASN A 6 -40.40 -9.60 43.05
CA ASN A 6 -39.22 -8.82 42.64
C ASN A 6 -38.05 -9.67 42.15
N THR A 7 -37.92 -10.93 42.58
CA THR A 7 -36.82 -11.79 42.12
C THR A 7 -37.06 -12.35 40.72
N ILE A 8 -38.32 -12.60 40.35
CA ILE A 8 -38.69 -13.08 39.00
C ILE A 8 -38.62 -11.94 37.98
N VAL A 9 -38.98 -10.71 38.36
CA VAL A 9 -38.86 -9.53 37.50
C VAL A 9 -37.38 -9.13 37.28
N SER A 10 -36.51 -9.29 38.28
CA SER A 10 -35.06 -9.08 38.10
C SER A 10 -34.38 -10.18 37.27
N ALA A 11 -34.90 -11.41 37.26
CA ALA A 11 -34.37 -12.50 36.42
C ALA A 11 -34.80 -12.38 34.94
N LEU A 12 -35.90 -11.69 34.64
CA LEU A 12 -36.33 -11.40 33.26
C LEU A 12 -35.65 -10.17 32.65
N LEU A 13 -35.01 -9.31 33.44
CA LEU A 13 -34.35 -8.10 32.94
C LEU A 13 -32.87 -8.30 32.58
N THR A 14 -32.24 -9.40 33.01
CA THR A 14 -30.84 -9.72 32.66
C THR A 14 -30.71 -10.59 31.40
N MET A 15 -31.82 -11.11 30.87
CA MET A 15 -31.89 -11.91 29.64
C MET A 15 -32.22 -11.06 28.39
N GLY A 16 -31.95 -9.75 28.44
CA GLY A 16 -32.28 -8.79 27.38
C GLY A 16 -31.08 -8.07 26.76
N LEU A 17 -29.84 -8.50 27.04
CA LEU A 17 -28.62 -7.76 26.68
C LEU A 17 -27.63 -8.54 25.77
N LEU A 18 -28.10 -9.56 25.04
CA LEU A 18 -27.26 -10.31 24.09
C LEU A 18 -27.79 -10.34 22.65
N PHE A 19 -28.52 -9.31 22.21
CA PHE A 19 -28.89 -9.18 20.81
C PHE A 19 -28.79 -7.73 20.34
N ASN A 20 -27.60 -7.36 19.85
CA ASN A 20 -27.28 -6.26 18.92
C ASN A 20 -25.73 -6.16 18.91
N ASN A 21 -24.97 -6.40 17.84
CA ASN A 21 -25.13 -6.01 16.45
C ASN A 21 -24.47 -7.05 15.53
N ASN A 22 -25.25 -7.89 14.83
CA ASN A 22 -24.78 -8.57 13.61
C ASN A 22 -25.94 -9.23 12.86
N LEU A 23 -26.98 -8.44 12.59
CA LEU A 23 -28.12 -8.87 11.77
C LEU A 23 -28.54 -7.72 10.85
N LEU A 24 -27.61 -7.31 9.98
CA LEU A 24 -27.96 -6.62 8.74
C LEU A 24 -26.76 -6.61 7.79
N TYR A 25 -26.63 -7.63 6.93
CA TYR A 25 -25.98 -7.46 5.62
C TYR A 25 -26.58 -8.48 4.65
N ALA A 26 -27.80 -8.18 4.22
CA ALA A 26 -28.35 -8.73 3.00
C ALA A 26 -29.02 -7.60 2.21
N ALA A 27 -28.53 -7.41 0.99
CA ALA A 27 -29.05 -6.58 -0.11
C ALA A 27 -28.74 -5.08 -0.08
N GLY A 28 -27.92 -4.67 -1.05
CA GLY A 28 -28.25 -3.52 -1.88
C GLY A 28 -27.46 -2.24 -1.65
N GLY A 29 -26.19 -2.25 -2.05
CA GLY A 29 -25.39 -1.06 -2.28
C GLY A 29 -23.94 -1.44 -2.38
N LYS A 30 -23.36 -1.41 -3.59
CA LYS A 30 -21.91 -1.28 -3.70
C LYS A 30 -21.60 0.11 -3.15
N GLU A 31 -21.37 0.20 -1.84
CA GLU A 31 -20.62 1.31 -1.29
C GLU A 31 -19.24 1.20 -1.93
N GLU A 32 -19.07 1.94 -3.01
CA GLU A 32 -17.76 2.20 -3.60
C GLU A 32 -17.03 3.07 -2.57
N THR A 33 -16.47 2.42 -1.55
CA THR A 33 -15.57 3.04 -0.62
C THR A 33 -14.39 3.52 -1.44
N VAL A 34 -14.41 4.79 -1.83
CA VAL A 34 -13.23 5.47 -2.39
C VAL A 34 -12.20 5.47 -1.27
N TYR A 35 -11.33 4.47 -1.29
CA TYR A 35 -10.25 4.32 -0.36
C TYR A 35 -9.00 4.78 -1.10
N PRO A 36 -8.55 6.05 -0.97
CA PRO A 36 -7.18 6.38 -1.33
C PRO A 36 -6.29 5.70 -0.31
N ALA A 37 -5.99 4.42 -0.57
CA ALA A 37 -4.97 3.70 0.17
C ALA A 37 -3.63 4.33 -0.22
N TYR A 38 -2.78 4.53 0.78
CA TYR A 38 -1.35 4.61 0.55
C TYR A 38 -0.73 3.29 1.01
N LEU A 39 0.07 2.68 0.15
CA LEU A 39 0.85 1.50 0.48
C LEU A 39 2.34 1.83 0.46
N THR A 40 2.97 1.70 1.61
CA THR A 40 4.43 1.84 1.73
C THR A 40 5.13 0.59 1.25
N LEU A 41 6.06 0.75 0.31
CA LEU A 41 6.94 -0.31 -0.13
C LEU A 41 8.12 -0.48 0.82
N THR A 42 8.76 -1.64 0.73
CA THR A 42 10.03 -1.85 1.43
C THR A 42 11.08 -0.88 0.88
N PRO A 43 11.84 -0.17 1.75
CA PRO A 43 12.90 0.71 1.30
C PRO A 43 13.90 -0.03 0.40
N THR A 44 14.21 0.57 -0.75
CA THR A 44 15.12 -0.02 -1.73
C THR A 44 16.47 0.67 -1.66
N ILE A 45 17.54 -0.12 -1.54
CA ILE A 45 18.92 0.38 -1.54
C ILE A 45 19.66 -0.28 -2.70
N VAL A 46 20.27 0.54 -3.56
CA VAL A 46 21.03 0.07 -4.73
C VAL A 46 22.37 0.77 -4.85
N ASN A 47 23.33 0.08 -5.46
CA ASN A 47 24.62 0.68 -5.80
C ASN A 47 24.47 1.59 -7.03
N LEU A 48 25.11 2.75 -6.98
CA LEU A 48 25.22 3.67 -8.10
C LEU A 48 26.54 3.46 -8.84
N ASN A 49 26.56 3.85 -10.11
CA ASN A 49 27.79 3.95 -10.87
C ASN A 49 28.42 5.32 -10.60
N ASP A 50 29.61 5.30 -10.01
CA ASP A 50 30.46 6.47 -9.82
C ASP A 50 31.91 6.05 -10.02
N GLN A 51 32.65 6.84 -10.79
CA GLN A 51 34.05 6.56 -11.13
C GLN A 51 35.00 6.74 -9.95
N ASN A 52 34.62 7.57 -8.96
CA ASN A 52 35.54 8.01 -7.92
C ASN A 52 35.40 7.26 -6.60
N ARG A 53 34.20 6.77 -6.26
CA ARG A 53 33.92 6.06 -5.01
C ARG A 53 32.64 5.23 -5.12
N ALA A 54 32.52 4.21 -4.26
CA ALA A 54 31.25 3.53 -4.08
C ALA A 54 30.20 4.53 -3.55
N ARG A 55 29.08 4.63 -4.27
CA ARG A 55 27.90 5.38 -3.85
C ARG A 55 26.67 4.51 -3.91
N PHE A 56 25.69 4.84 -3.11
CA PHE A 56 24.42 4.12 -3.08
C PHE A 56 23.24 5.08 -3.02
N LEU A 57 22.13 4.62 -3.58
CA LEU A 57 20.85 5.28 -3.56
C LEU A 57 19.92 4.49 -2.63
N ARG A 58 19.37 5.18 -1.63
CA ARG A 58 18.24 4.70 -0.83
C ARG A 58 16.98 5.45 -1.24
N VAL A 59 15.95 4.72 -1.63
CA VAL A 59 14.63 5.25 -1.91
C VAL A 59 13.58 4.65 -0.98
N GLU A 60 12.65 5.49 -0.55
CA GLU A 60 11.44 5.10 0.18
C GLU A 60 10.26 5.56 -0.68
N ILE A 61 9.30 4.64 -0.88
CA ILE A 61 8.24 4.77 -1.88
C ILE A 61 6.91 4.46 -1.22
N ASP A 62 5.95 5.38 -1.42
CA ASP A 62 4.54 5.15 -1.13
C ASP A 62 3.75 5.14 -2.44
N LEU A 63 2.89 4.14 -2.60
CA LEU A 63 2.00 3.99 -3.75
C LEU A 63 0.59 4.48 -3.41
N SER A 64 -0.01 5.27 -4.29
CA SER A 64 -1.44 5.53 -4.27
C SER A 64 -2.18 4.39 -4.95
N ILE A 65 -3.26 3.94 -4.34
CA ILE A 65 -4.10 2.84 -4.82
C ILE A 65 -5.57 3.25 -4.79
N LYS A 66 -6.36 2.72 -5.74
CA LYS A 66 -7.78 3.07 -5.89
C LYS A 66 -8.72 2.16 -5.13
N THR A 67 -8.37 0.89 -5.00
CA THR A 67 -9.27 -0.14 -4.45
C THR A 67 -8.54 -1.07 -3.49
N ALA A 68 -9.29 -1.75 -2.63
CA ALA A 68 -8.75 -2.78 -1.75
C ALA A 68 -8.26 -4.02 -2.53
N GLU A 69 -8.86 -4.31 -3.68
CA GLU A 69 -8.41 -5.38 -4.58
C GLU A 69 -7.03 -5.07 -5.17
N ASP A 70 -6.80 -3.83 -5.60
CA ASP A 70 -5.48 -3.40 -6.07
C ASP A 70 -4.42 -3.52 -4.96
N ALA A 71 -4.78 -3.16 -3.72
CA ALA A 71 -3.89 -3.28 -2.57
C ALA A 71 -3.46 -4.74 -2.34
N GLU A 72 -4.43 -5.66 -2.39
CA GLU A 72 -4.20 -7.10 -2.22
C GLU A 72 -3.32 -7.66 -3.34
N LEU A 73 -3.55 -7.27 -4.59
CA LEU A 73 -2.70 -7.68 -5.72
C LEU A 73 -1.26 -7.18 -5.56
N ILE A 74 -1.07 -5.92 -5.16
CA ILE A 74 0.26 -5.37 -4.91
C ILE A 74 0.95 -6.14 -3.77
N HIS A 75 0.23 -6.50 -2.70
CA HIS A 75 0.78 -7.32 -1.63
C HIS A 75 1.24 -8.70 -2.11
N GLN A 76 0.43 -9.38 -2.94
CA GLN A 76 0.76 -10.69 -3.49
C GLN A 76 1.98 -10.65 -4.42
N HIS A 77 2.13 -9.59 -5.20
CA HIS A 77 3.21 -9.43 -6.18
C HIS A 77 4.37 -8.55 -5.69
N MET A 78 4.42 -8.23 -4.40
CA MET A 78 5.45 -7.39 -3.78
C MET A 78 6.89 -7.80 -4.15
N PRO A 79 7.27 -9.10 -4.17
CA PRO A 79 8.62 -9.51 -4.55
C PRO A 79 9.01 -9.10 -5.98
N ALA A 80 8.06 -9.18 -6.93
CA ALA A 80 8.31 -8.82 -8.33
C ALA A 80 8.49 -7.30 -8.51
N LEU A 81 7.73 -6.50 -7.74
CA LEU A 81 7.89 -5.05 -7.72
C LEU A 81 9.23 -4.65 -7.11
N GLN A 82 9.63 -5.31 -6.02
CA GLN A 82 10.90 -5.06 -5.35
C GLN A 82 12.10 -5.41 -6.26
N ASP A 83 12.05 -6.55 -6.95
CA ASP A 83 13.06 -6.92 -7.95
C ASP A 83 13.15 -5.88 -9.07
N ARG A 84 12.00 -5.46 -9.60
CA ARG A 84 11.94 -4.44 -10.65
C ARG A 84 12.60 -3.13 -10.23
N LEU A 85 12.38 -2.68 -8.98
CA LEU A 85 13.03 -1.49 -8.43
C LEU A 85 14.54 -1.63 -8.36
N VAL A 86 15.04 -2.77 -7.87
CA VAL A 86 16.49 -3.03 -7.76
C VAL A 86 17.16 -2.96 -9.14
N VAL A 87 16.56 -3.62 -10.13
CA VAL A 87 17.08 -3.64 -11.50
C VAL A 87 17.02 -2.25 -12.14
N LEU A 88 15.92 -1.53 -11.97
CA LEU A 88 15.72 -0.22 -12.62
C LEU A 88 16.62 0.86 -12.03
N LEU A 89 16.80 0.88 -10.71
CA LEU A 89 17.55 1.92 -10.01
C LEU A 89 19.06 1.63 -9.96
N GLY A 90 19.45 0.36 -10.00
CA GLY A 90 20.85 -0.06 -9.89
C GLY A 90 21.73 0.41 -11.04
N GLY A 91 22.98 0.76 -10.73
CA GLY A 91 24.01 1.07 -11.72
C GLY A 91 23.84 2.41 -12.44
N ARG A 92 22.89 3.26 -12.02
CA ARG A 92 22.70 4.60 -12.59
C ARG A 92 23.85 5.54 -12.23
N ASP A 93 24.14 6.48 -13.13
CA ASP A 93 25.14 7.51 -12.88
C ASP A 93 24.63 8.50 -11.82
N THR A 94 25.48 8.83 -10.85
CA THR A 94 25.09 9.75 -9.76
C THR A 94 24.79 11.17 -10.29
N LYS A 95 25.53 11.66 -11.28
CA LYS A 95 25.35 13.01 -11.83
C LYS A 95 24.00 13.14 -12.52
N GLU A 96 23.55 12.07 -13.19
CA GLU A 96 22.22 12.02 -13.80
C GLU A 96 21.13 12.13 -12.74
N LEU A 97 21.28 11.41 -11.62
CA LEU A 97 20.30 11.45 -10.51
C LEU A 97 20.28 12.78 -9.75
N GLN A 98 21.37 13.55 -9.78
CA GLN A 98 21.48 14.86 -9.13
C GLN A 98 21.05 16.03 -10.04
N ALA A 99 20.80 15.78 -11.32
CA ALA A 99 20.40 16.83 -12.25
C ALA A 99 19.01 17.42 -11.89
N PRO A 100 18.76 18.71 -12.20
CA PRO A 100 17.44 19.31 -12.02
C PRO A 100 16.35 18.51 -12.74
N GLY A 101 15.26 18.19 -12.04
CA GLY A 101 14.14 17.42 -12.60
C GLY A 101 14.38 15.91 -12.74
N ALA A 102 15.60 15.41 -12.46
CA ALA A 102 15.91 13.97 -12.56
C ALA A 102 15.04 13.13 -11.63
N ARG A 103 14.75 13.61 -10.42
CA ARG A 103 13.87 12.92 -9.46
C ARG A 103 12.45 12.73 -10.01
N ASP A 104 11.89 13.76 -10.64
CA ASP A 104 10.54 13.67 -11.22
C ASP A 104 10.51 12.78 -12.47
N ALA A 105 11.55 12.84 -13.29
CA ALA A 105 11.70 11.94 -14.43
C ALA A 105 11.79 10.48 -13.97
N LEU A 106 12.64 10.21 -12.98
CA LEU A 106 12.79 8.88 -12.38
C LEU A 106 11.50 8.40 -11.73
N ARG A 107 10.76 9.28 -11.04
CA ARG A 107 9.46 8.94 -10.43
C ARG A 107 8.48 8.41 -11.47
N LYS A 108 8.38 9.09 -12.61
CA LYS A 108 7.53 8.66 -13.74
C LYS A 108 8.02 7.34 -14.33
N GLU A 109 9.33 7.20 -14.53
CA GLU A 109 9.94 5.97 -15.05
C GLU A 109 9.64 4.77 -14.13
N VAL A 110 9.79 4.94 -12.82
CA VAL A 110 9.48 3.91 -11.83
C VAL A 110 7.99 3.57 -11.84
N LEU A 111 7.10 4.58 -11.85
CA LEU A 111 5.66 4.35 -11.89
C LEU A 111 5.24 3.47 -13.08
N GLU A 112 5.70 3.82 -14.28
CA GLU A 112 5.42 3.03 -15.49
C GLU A 112 6.02 1.62 -15.39
N ALA A 113 7.25 1.49 -14.89
CA ALA A 113 7.89 0.19 -14.71
C ALA A 113 7.15 -0.72 -13.72
N LEU A 114 6.57 -0.18 -12.64
CA LEU A 114 5.77 -0.95 -11.69
C LEU A 114 4.42 -1.35 -12.28
N ARG A 115 3.76 -0.43 -12.99
CA ARG A 115 2.51 -0.71 -13.72
C ARG A 115 2.69 -1.82 -14.76
N ASP A 116 3.78 -1.78 -15.52
CA ASP A 116 4.12 -2.81 -16.49
C ASP A 116 4.35 -4.18 -15.82
N THR A 117 5.03 -4.19 -14.67
CA THR A 117 5.24 -5.42 -13.90
C THR A 117 3.92 -5.97 -13.37
N MET A 118 3.04 -5.14 -12.82
CA MET A 118 1.71 -5.56 -12.36
C MET A 118 0.85 -6.03 -13.53
N MET A 119 0.88 -5.34 -14.68
CA MET A 119 0.16 -5.77 -15.87
C MET A 119 0.59 -7.18 -16.32
N LYS A 120 1.89 -7.50 -16.27
CA LYS A 120 2.43 -8.82 -16.65
C LYS A 120 2.13 -9.92 -15.64
N THR A 121 2.03 -9.59 -14.35
CA THR A 121 1.93 -10.57 -13.26
C THR A 121 0.49 -10.76 -12.75
N ALA A 122 -0.25 -9.67 -12.61
CA ALA A 122 -1.62 -9.61 -12.09
C ALA A 122 -2.68 -9.34 -13.18
N GLY A 123 -2.26 -8.99 -14.42
CA GLY A 123 -3.19 -8.69 -15.52
C GLY A 123 -3.81 -7.29 -15.48
N GLN A 124 -3.42 -6.45 -14.52
CA GLN A 124 -3.80 -5.04 -14.46
C GLN A 124 -2.72 -4.17 -13.79
N PRO A 125 -2.70 -2.84 -14.01
CA PRO A 125 -1.64 -1.98 -13.47
C PRO A 125 -1.60 -1.86 -11.95
N ALA A 126 -2.75 -1.93 -11.27
CA ALA A 126 -2.98 -1.80 -9.81
C ALA A 126 -2.45 -0.54 -9.10
N VAL A 127 -1.46 0.17 -9.66
CA VAL A 127 -0.80 1.34 -9.08
C VAL A 127 -1.31 2.62 -9.75
N ASP A 128 -1.90 3.53 -8.96
CA ASP A 128 -2.44 4.79 -9.47
C ASP A 128 -1.41 5.91 -9.53
N ASP A 129 -0.61 6.11 -8.48
CA ASP A 129 0.49 7.07 -8.48
C ASP A 129 1.60 6.62 -7.53
N LEU A 130 2.75 7.27 -7.61
CA LEU A 130 3.94 6.96 -6.83
C LEU A 130 4.56 8.22 -6.25
N TYR A 131 4.89 8.15 -4.96
CA TYR A 131 5.57 9.19 -4.21
C TYR A 131 6.89 8.68 -3.66
N PHE A 132 7.98 9.40 -3.92
CA PHE A 132 9.22 9.20 -3.20
C PHE A 132 9.14 9.93 -1.86
N THR A 133 8.93 9.20 -0.77
CA THR A 133 8.92 9.73 0.60
C THR A 133 10.33 9.85 1.18
N GLY A 134 11.29 9.14 0.60
CA GLY A 134 12.72 9.26 0.89
C GLY A 134 13.55 9.11 -0.38
N PHE A 135 14.58 9.95 -0.54
CA PHE A 135 15.50 9.89 -1.67
C PHE A 135 16.89 10.38 -1.23
N ILE A 136 17.79 9.45 -0.95
CA ILE A 136 19.09 9.75 -0.34
C ILE A 136 20.19 9.10 -1.18
N ILE A 137 21.17 9.92 -1.59
CA ILE A 137 22.40 9.46 -2.24
C ILE A 137 23.56 9.60 -1.22
N GLN A 138 24.35 8.54 -1.04
CA GLN A 138 25.47 8.47 -0.08
C GLN A 138 26.77 7.99 -0.74
#